data_AF-A0A938D2T6-F1
#
_entry.id   AF-A0A938D2T6-F1
#
_cell.length_a   1.000
_cell.length_b   1.000
_cell.length_c   1.000
_cell.angle_alpha   90.00
_cell.angle_beta   90.00
_cell.angle_gamma   90.00
#
_symmetry.space_group_name_H-M   'P 1'
#
loop_
_entity.id
_entity.type
_entity.pdbx_description
1 polymer ?
#
loop_
_entity_poly.entity_id
_entity_poly.type
_entity_poly.pdbx_seq_one_letter_code
_entity_poly.pdbx_strand_id
1 'polypeptide(L)'
;MMLQATLEPTPKAELEKIFPQSLDAIRTTMDNRPDHVPADRLVSISSGMNNYANNLVDPYEPFGWLAGAEVPRLLFNPSTGMDMSSVAGGGPTAGNWVVTHYDDIDRVYSDNEHFSNAGQAEFQRLIGETFPSIPLAIDPPEHSQYRMFLWPNFTPAHITRVLEPRIREVVAEMIEVCADRGEVDMAWDFARVFPVRIFMGLMGFPDEKFDEFLEWEWNILHSGDFEKMQWALRNVLGFLRGFIEEKRKNPDGFLTSRIVHGEIKGRKLTDDEIIGMTWFLWLGGLDTVAATIAQMFRRMALQPELQTMIRDNPDCINGAVEEFLRTQPILSSGRRATKGFEWHGLQ
;
A
#
# COMPACT_ATOMS: atom_id res chain seq x y z
N MET A 1 24.97 -14.70 -9.21
CA MET A 1 24.49 -15.64 -8.18
C MET A 1 23.09 -16.10 -8.56
N MET A 2 22.73 -17.39 -8.39
CA MET A 2 21.31 -17.78 -8.48
C MET A 2 20.68 -17.57 -7.12
N LEU A 3 19.54 -16.91 -7.06
CA LEU A 3 18.74 -16.83 -5.84
C LEU A 3 18.13 -18.20 -5.60
N GLN A 4 18.29 -18.72 -4.40
CA GLN A 4 17.62 -19.92 -3.95
C GLN A 4 16.84 -19.58 -2.69
N ALA A 5 15.55 -19.92 -2.69
CA ALA A 5 14.79 -19.87 -1.46
C ALA A 5 15.39 -20.87 -0.47
N THR A 6 15.54 -20.47 0.80
CA THR A 6 15.98 -21.37 1.86
C THR A 6 14.90 -22.36 2.30
N LEU A 7 13.66 -22.19 1.82
CA LEU A 7 12.50 -23.02 2.17
C LEU A 7 11.79 -23.54 0.91
N GLU A 8 11.51 -24.84 0.85
CA GLU A 8 10.77 -25.49 -0.26
C GLU A 8 9.28 -25.16 -0.22
N PRO A 9 8.61 -24.86 -1.36
CA PRO A 9 7.19 -24.51 -1.39
C PRO A 9 6.29 -25.50 -0.63
N THR A 10 5.33 -24.97 0.14
CA THR A 10 4.36 -25.79 0.88
C THR A 10 3.52 -26.61 -0.09
N PRO A 11 3.41 -27.95 0.08
CA PRO A 11 2.60 -28.80 -0.78
C PRO A 11 1.10 -28.44 -0.73
N LYS A 12 0.41 -28.54 -1.86
CA LYS A 12 -1.03 -28.20 -1.99
C LYS A 12 -1.93 -28.87 -0.95
N ALA A 13 -1.68 -30.15 -0.64
CA ALA A 13 -2.48 -30.90 0.33
C ALA A 13 -2.34 -30.39 1.78
N GLU A 14 -1.27 -29.65 2.10
CA GLU A 14 -1.15 -28.96 3.39
C GLU A 14 -1.89 -27.63 3.39
N LEU A 15 -1.95 -26.95 2.24
CA LEU A 15 -2.69 -25.69 2.06
C LEU A 15 -4.18 -25.87 2.30
N GLU A 16 -4.76 -26.94 1.77
CA GLU A 16 -6.20 -27.24 1.91
C GLU A 16 -6.61 -27.46 3.38
N LYS A 17 -5.65 -27.75 4.27
CA LYS A 17 -5.89 -27.88 5.72
C LYS A 17 -5.83 -26.55 6.46
N ILE A 18 -5.18 -25.55 5.86
CA ILE A 18 -4.87 -24.26 6.50
C ILE A 18 -5.82 -23.17 5.98
N PHE A 19 -6.10 -23.16 4.68
CA PHE A 19 -6.88 -22.13 4.01
C PHE A 19 -8.32 -22.58 3.75
N PRO A 20 -9.31 -21.67 3.94
CA PRO A 20 -10.69 -21.97 3.62
C PRO A 20 -10.86 -22.27 2.13
N GLN A 21 -11.69 -23.26 1.81
CA GLN A 21 -11.92 -23.74 0.44
C GLN A 21 -13.32 -23.39 -0.09
N SER A 22 -14.14 -22.73 0.71
CA SER A 22 -15.51 -22.39 0.34
C SER A 22 -16.06 -21.24 1.17
N LEU A 23 -17.15 -20.66 0.68
CA LEU A 23 -17.88 -19.60 1.39
C LEU A 23 -18.39 -20.08 2.74
N ASP A 24 -18.84 -21.35 2.82
CA ASP A 24 -19.31 -21.98 4.05
C ASP A 24 -18.22 -22.05 5.13
N ALA A 25 -16.96 -22.25 4.73
CA ALA A 25 -15.83 -22.31 5.66
C ALA A 25 -15.52 -20.98 6.35
N ILE A 26 -16.02 -19.86 5.80
CA ILE A 26 -15.79 -18.51 6.34
C ILE A 26 -17.09 -17.82 6.78
N ARG A 27 -18.22 -18.54 6.85
CA ARG A 27 -19.48 -17.96 7.34
C ARG A 27 -19.36 -17.52 8.79
N THR A 28 -20.00 -16.40 9.10
CA THR A 28 -20.03 -15.83 10.44
C THR A 28 -21.39 -15.22 10.75
N THR A 29 -21.59 -14.86 12.01
CA THR A 29 -22.78 -14.18 12.51
C THR A 29 -22.40 -12.84 13.12
N MET A 30 -23.37 -11.92 13.17
CA MET A 30 -23.19 -10.59 13.75
C MET A 30 -24.45 -10.20 14.52
N ASP A 31 -24.32 -9.97 15.82
CA ASP A 31 -25.46 -9.66 16.69
C ASP A 31 -26.15 -8.34 16.31
N ASN A 32 -25.35 -7.31 16.04
CA ASN A 32 -25.83 -5.98 15.63
C ASN A 32 -25.74 -5.79 14.11
N ARG A 33 -26.14 -6.82 13.34
CA ARG A 33 -26.11 -6.77 11.87
C ARG A 33 -27.02 -5.65 11.35
N PRO A 34 -26.53 -4.76 10.47
CA PRO A 34 -27.37 -3.76 9.83
C PRO A 34 -28.51 -4.39 9.02
N ASP A 35 -29.71 -3.80 9.04
CA ASP A 35 -30.90 -4.37 8.39
C ASP A 35 -30.73 -4.59 6.87
N HIS A 36 -29.92 -3.76 6.22
CA HIS A 36 -29.65 -3.82 4.78
C HIS A 36 -28.62 -4.91 4.39
N VAL A 37 -28.00 -5.59 5.37
CA VAL A 37 -27.00 -6.64 5.13
C VAL A 37 -27.66 -8.01 5.28
N PRO A 38 -27.91 -8.79 4.22
CA PRO A 38 -28.49 -10.12 4.35
C PRO A 38 -27.55 -11.12 5.04
N ALA A 39 -28.11 -12.12 5.73
CA ALA A 39 -27.34 -13.05 6.55
C ALA A 39 -26.44 -13.96 5.70
N ASP A 40 -26.87 -14.27 4.48
CA ASP A 40 -26.10 -15.03 3.49
C ASP A 40 -24.98 -14.21 2.82
N ARG A 41 -24.77 -12.94 3.22
CA ARG A 41 -23.60 -12.15 2.82
C ARG A 41 -22.52 -12.09 3.90
N LEU A 42 -22.84 -12.47 5.14
CA LEU A 42 -21.89 -12.43 6.24
C LEU A 42 -20.77 -13.47 6.08
N VAL A 43 -19.55 -12.98 6.16
CA VAL A 43 -18.31 -13.77 6.12
C VAL A 43 -17.25 -13.15 7.02
N SER A 44 -16.33 -13.96 7.54
CA SER A 44 -15.10 -13.46 8.16
C SER A 44 -13.95 -13.62 7.18
N ILE A 45 -13.74 -12.62 6.33
CA ILE A 45 -12.60 -12.58 5.41
C ILE A 45 -11.30 -12.56 6.21
N SER A 46 -11.26 -11.79 7.30
CA SER A 46 -10.07 -11.69 8.17
C SER A 46 -9.67 -13.04 8.78
N SER A 47 -10.62 -13.85 9.26
CA SER A 47 -10.33 -15.21 9.74
C SER A 47 -9.97 -16.18 8.63
N GLY A 48 -10.50 -15.96 7.41
CA GLY A 48 -10.17 -16.76 6.23
C GLY A 48 -8.79 -16.46 5.65
N MET A 49 -8.36 -15.19 5.68
CA MET A 49 -7.09 -14.71 5.12
C MET A 49 -5.88 -14.87 6.04
N ASN A 50 -6.13 -15.32 7.28
CA ASN A 50 -5.19 -15.73 8.32
C ASN A 50 -3.69 -15.53 7.97
N ASN A 51 -3.01 -14.63 8.70
CA ASN A 51 -1.64 -14.17 8.47
C ASN A 51 -0.57 -15.26 8.72
N TYR A 52 -0.65 -16.38 8.00
CA TYR A 52 0.32 -17.47 8.09
C TYR A 52 1.51 -17.15 7.20
N ALA A 53 2.69 -17.13 7.82
CA ALA A 53 3.94 -17.20 7.08
C ALA A 53 3.92 -18.45 6.19
N ASN A 54 4.13 -18.26 4.90
CA ASN A 54 4.08 -19.32 3.92
C ASN A 54 5.11 -19.08 2.82
N ASN A 55 5.48 -20.15 2.12
CA ASN A 55 6.38 -20.14 0.98
C ASN A 55 5.67 -20.57 -0.32
N LEU A 56 4.38 -20.27 -0.41
CA LEU A 56 3.59 -20.45 -1.63
C LEU A 56 4.18 -19.70 -2.81
N VAL A 57 4.29 -20.36 -3.96
CA VAL A 57 4.72 -19.69 -5.21
C VAL A 57 3.76 -18.55 -5.58
N ASP A 58 2.46 -18.75 -5.37
CA ASP A 58 1.43 -17.71 -5.42
C ASP A 58 0.71 -17.64 -4.06
N PRO A 59 0.93 -16.59 -3.25
CA PRO A 59 0.30 -16.47 -1.94
C PRO A 59 -1.22 -16.22 -2.00
N TYR A 60 -1.76 -15.89 -3.17
CA TYR A 60 -3.18 -15.61 -3.38
C TYR A 60 -3.97 -16.80 -3.94
N GLU A 61 -3.29 -17.84 -4.47
CA GLU A 61 -3.93 -19.04 -5.03
C GLU A 61 -4.98 -19.67 -4.11
N PRO A 62 -4.75 -19.79 -2.77
CA PRO A 62 -5.74 -20.37 -1.87
C PRO A 62 -7.07 -19.59 -1.80
N PHE A 63 -7.08 -18.32 -2.22
CA PHE A 63 -8.25 -17.44 -2.22
C PHE A 63 -8.89 -17.28 -3.58
N GLY A 64 -8.35 -17.91 -4.63
CA GLY A 64 -8.84 -17.77 -6.01
C GLY A 64 -10.31 -18.15 -6.19
N TRP A 65 -10.83 -19.04 -5.34
CA TRP A 65 -12.24 -19.43 -5.36
C TRP A 65 -13.19 -18.27 -5.00
N LEU A 66 -12.75 -17.21 -4.31
CA LEU A 66 -13.59 -16.04 -4.00
C LEU A 66 -14.07 -15.29 -5.25
N ALA A 67 -13.36 -15.45 -6.38
CA ALA A 67 -13.75 -14.91 -7.68
C ALA A 67 -14.64 -15.87 -8.49
N GLY A 68 -15.04 -17.01 -7.92
CA GLY A 68 -15.94 -18.00 -8.53
C GLY A 68 -17.31 -17.41 -8.86
N ALA A 69 -17.99 -17.98 -9.88
CA ALA A 69 -19.29 -17.48 -10.34
C ALA A 69 -20.43 -17.73 -9.33
N GLU A 70 -20.24 -18.71 -8.45
CA GLU A 70 -21.13 -19.09 -7.36
C GLU A 70 -21.00 -18.19 -6.12
N VAL A 71 -19.89 -17.45 -6.00
CA VAL A 71 -19.66 -16.54 -4.89
C VAL A 71 -20.49 -15.28 -5.09
N PRO A 72 -21.27 -14.84 -4.08
CA PRO A 72 -21.90 -13.53 -4.07
C PRO A 72 -20.96 -12.41 -4.49
N ARG A 73 -21.43 -11.53 -5.36
CA ARG A 73 -20.62 -10.39 -5.85
C ARG A 73 -20.34 -9.35 -4.77
N LEU A 74 -21.20 -9.30 -3.75
CA LEU A 74 -21.05 -8.46 -2.56
C LEU A 74 -21.11 -9.35 -1.31
N LEU A 75 -20.02 -9.34 -0.56
CA LEU A 75 -19.90 -9.97 0.75
C LEU A 75 -19.84 -8.88 1.82
N PHE A 76 -20.17 -9.21 3.07
CA PHE A 76 -20.05 -8.31 4.20
C PHE A 76 -19.16 -8.92 5.27
N ASN A 77 -18.08 -8.22 5.59
CA ASN A 77 -17.13 -8.60 6.63
C ASN A 77 -17.37 -7.75 7.89
N PRO A 78 -17.88 -8.33 8.99
CA PRO A 78 -18.02 -7.63 10.25
C PRO A 78 -16.69 -7.10 10.76
N SER A 79 -16.70 -5.94 11.43
CA SER A 79 -15.48 -5.41 12.04
C SER A 79 -15.09 -6.26 13.23
N THR A 80 -13.79 -6.55 13.36
CA THR A 80 -13.20 -7.18 14.56
C THR A 80 -12.60 -6.17 15.52
N GLY A 81 -12.79 -4.87 15.27
CA GLY A 81 -12.34 -3.77 16.15
C GLY A 81 -10.86 -3.40 16.00
N MET A 82 -10.07 -4.13 15.22
CA MET A 82 -8.64 -3.86 14.98
C MET A 82 -8.19 -4.18 13.54
N ASP A 83 -9.08 -4.15 12.55
CA ASP A 83 -8.65 -4.30 11.16
C ASP A 83 -8.10 -2.98 10.62
N MET A 84 -7.02 -3.03 9.83
CA MET A 84 -6.45 -1.84 9.18
C MET A 84 -7.48 -1.09 8.33
N SER A 85 -8.54 -1.76 7.84
CA SER A 85 -9.66 -1.11 7.13
C SER A 85 -10.48 -0.15 8.01
N SER A 86 -10.62 -0.44 9.30
CA SER A 86 -11.33 0.38 10.29
C SER A 86 -10.51 1.59 10.72
N VAL A 87 -9.19 1.41 10.79
CA VAL A 87 -8.22 2.47 11.13
C VAL A 87 -7.99 3.41 9.94
N ALA A 88 -7.91 2.87 8.72
CA ALA A 88 -7.66 3.63 7.52
C ALA A 88 -8.91 4.36 7.00
N GLY A 89 -10.13 3.85 7.23
CA GLY A 89 -11.33 4.34 6.53
C GLY A 89 -12.32 5.16 7.36
N GLY A 90 -12.12 5.33 8.68
CA GLY A 90 -13.09 6.01 9.55
C GLY A 90 -14.51 5.43 9.46
N GLY A 91 -14.64 4.17 9.05
CA GLY A 91 -15.91 3.48 8.80
C GLY A 91 -16.50 2.90 10.09
N PRO A 92 -17.82 2.64 10.11
CA PRO A 92 -18.53 2.25 11.32
C PRO A 92 -17.94 0.97 11.94
N THR A 93 -18.00 0.89 13.26
CA THR A 93 -17.66 -0.28 14.10
C THR A 93 -18.43 -1.57 13.74
N ALA A 94 -19.28 -1.53 12.72
CA ALA A 94 -20.14 -2.62 12.27
C ALA A 94 -19.47 -3.54 11.24
N GLY A 95 -18.57 -3.05 10.37
CA GLY A 95 -17.97 -3.84 9.29
C GLY A 95 -18.03 -3.16 7.92
N ASN A 96 -17.60 -3.89 6.88
CA ASN A 96 -17.42 -3.36 5.53
C ASN A 96 -17.96 -4.33 4.46
N TRP A 97 -18.46 -3.75 3.36
CA TRP A 97 -18.71 -4.51 2.12
C TRP A 97 -17.39 -4.91 1.46
N VAL A 98 -17.35 -6.10 0.88
CA VAL A 98 -16.21 -6.68 0.16
C VAL A 98 -16.68 -7.10 -1.23
N VAL A 99 -16.00 -6.56 -2.24
CA VAL A 99 -16.18 -6.92 -3.66
C VAL A 99 -15.09 -7.92 -4.05
N THR A 100 -15.45 -9.04 -4.67
CA THR A 100 -14.50 -10.14 -4.97
C THR A 100 -14.28 -10.36 -6.46
N HIS A 101 -15.01 -9.68 -7.32
CA HIS A 101 -14.91 -9.82 -8.77
C HIS A 101 -14.44 -8.53 -9.43
N TYR A 102 -13.71 -8.67 -10.55
CA TYR A 102 -13.04 -7.57 -11.24
C TYR A 102 -13.99 -6.41 -11.58
N ASP A 103 -15.13 -6.67 -12.22
CA ASP A 103 -16.04 -5.59 -12.66
C ASP A 103 -16.57 -4.76 -11.49
N ASP A 104 -16.73 -5.39 -10.32
CA ASP A 104 -17.24 -4.73 -9.13
C ASP A 104 -16.14 -3.93 -8.42
N ILE A 105 -14.92 -4.47 -8.41
CA ILE A 105 -13.72 -3.77 -7.96
C ILE A 105 -13.49 -2.54 -8.84
N ASP A 106 -13.48 -2.70 -10.17
CA ASP A 106 -13.30 -1.61 -11.13
C ASP A 106 -14.37 -0.52 -10.96
N ARG A 107 -15.64 -0.89 -10.79
CA ARG A 107 -16.71 0.07 -10.49
C ARG A 107 -16.44 0.85 -9.21
N VAL A 108 -16.05 0.18 -8.12
CA VAL A 108 -15.74 0.86 -6.84
C VAL A 108 -14.60 1.87 -7.02
N TYR A 109 -13.59 1.55 -7.83
CA TYR A 109 -12.46 2.44 -8.08
C TYR A 109 -12.74 3.58 -9.08
N SER A 110 -13.65 3.38 -10.03
CA SER A 110 -13.90 4.32 -11.14
C SER A 110 -15.10 5.25 -10.92
N ASP A 111 -16.13 4.81 -10.20
CA ASP A 111 -17.38 5.54 -9.95
C ASP A 111 -17.25 6.48 -8.75
N ASN A 112 -16.55 7.60 -8.96
CA ASN A 112 -16.34 8.63 -7.94
C ASN A 112 -17.63 9.40 -7.55
N GLU A 113 -18.77 9.16 -8.21
CA GLU A 113 -20.05 9.74 -7.82
C GLU A 113 -20.64 8.97 -6.62
N HIS A 114 -20.53 7.65 -6.62
CA HIS A 114 -21.05 6.78 -5.58
C HIS A 114 -20.01 6.43 -4.51
N PHE A 115 -18.74 6.39 -4.88
CA PHE A 115 -17.65 5.93 -4.02
C PHE A 115 -16.62 7.04 -3.81
N SER A 116 -16.51 7.50 -2.56
CA SER A 116 -15.57 8.53 -2.14
C SER A 116 -14.32 7.90 -1.52
N ASN A 117 -13.17 8.50 -1.79
CA ASN A 117 -11.91 8.17 -1.12
C ASN A 117 -11.67 9.04 0.14
N ALA A 118 -12.58 9.97 0.44
CA ALA A 118 -12.45 10.82 1.62
C ALA A 118 -12.42 10.00 2.91
N GLY A 119 -11.43 10.28 3.76
CA GLY A 119 -11.24 9.55 5.02
C GLY A 119 -10.51 8.22 4.89
N GLN A 120 -10.00 7.85 3.69
CA GLN A 120 -9.22 6.63 3.47
C GLN A 120 -7.71 6.84 3.71
N ALA A 121 -7.06 5.86 4.34
CA ALA A 121 -5.66 5.87 4.77
C ALA A 121 -5.25 7.11 5.58
N GLU A 122 -6.13 7.57 6.48
CA GLU A 122 -5.90 8.78 7.29
C GLU A 122 -5.46 8.48 8.73
N PHE A 123 -4.34 7.76 8.88
CA PHE A 123 -3.79 7.35 10.17
C PHE A 123 -3.52 8.52 11.13
N GLN A 124 -3.25 9.71 10.61
CA GLN A 124 -3.05 10.93 11.40
C GLN A 124 -4.24 11.24 12.32
N ARG A 125 -5.47 10.82 11.95
CA ARG A 125 -6.68 11.01 12.77
C ARG A 125 -6.60 10.31 14.12
N LEU A 126 -5.82 9.24 14.25
CA LEU A 126 -5.65 8.48 15.49
C LEU A 126 -5.00 9.28 16.62
N ILE A 127 -4.35 10.39 16.29
CA ILE A 127 -3.75 11.31 17.26
C ILE A 127 -4.43 12.69 17.27
N GLY A 128 -5.60 12.82 16.62
CA GLY A 128 -6.44 14.01 16.62
C GLY A 128 -6.20 14.99 15.47
N GLU A 129 -5.40 14.62 14.47
CA GLU A 129 -5.16 15.47 13.29
C GLU A 129 -6.37 15.47 12.35
N THR A 130 -6.61 16.59 11.66
CA THR A 130 -7.78 16.77 10.79
C THR A 130 -7.43 17.07 9.34
N PHE A 131 -6.14 17.31 9.02
CA PHE A 131 -5.73 17.55 7.64
C PHE A 131 -5.88 16.27 6.81
N PRO A 132 -6.31 16.38 5.54
CA PRO A 132 -6.47 15.21 4.70
C PRO A 132 -5.15 14.74 4.09
N SER A 133 -5.04 13.44 3.81
CA SER A 133 -3.91 12.88 3.05
C SER A 133 -4.06 13.25 1.56
N ILE A 134 -3.45 14.35 1.10
CA ILE A 134 -3.65 14.87 -0.27
C ILE A 134 -2.59 14.30 -1.24
N PRO A 135 -2.96 13.85 -2.45
CA PRO A 135 -4.29 13.86 -3.04
C PRO A 135 -5.10 12.58 -2.76
N LEU A 136 -4.56 11.62 -2.01
CA LEU A 136 -5.19 10.31 -1.81
C LEU A 136 -6.62 10.44 -1.28
N ALA A 137 -6.82 11.04 -0.12
CA ALA A 137 -8.07 11.07 0.63
C ALA A 137 -9.03 12.22 0.22
N ILE A 138 -9.00 12.62 -1.06
CA ILE A 138 -9.90 13.63 -1.62
C ILE A 138 -10.45 13.17 -2.97
N ASP A 139 -11.62 13.68 -3.33
CA ASP A 139 -12.33 13.29 -4.55
C ASP A 139 -12.18 14.34 -5.66
N PRO A 140 -12.50 14.01 -6.93
CA PRO A 140 -12.72 15.01 -7.96
C PRO A 140 -13.86 15.99 -7.60
N PRO A 141 -13.80 17.27 -8.02
CA PRO A 141 -12.79 17.87 -8.91
C PRO A 141 -11.52 18.39 -8.22
N GLU A 142 -11.45 18.40 -6.89
CA GLU A 142 -10.29 18.89 -6.13
C GLU A 142 -9.06 18.02 -6.36
N HIS A 143 -9.22 16.69 -6.28
CA HIS A 143 -8.16 15.70 -6.49
C HIS A 143 -7.27 16.01 -7.71
N SER A 144 -7.89 16.29 -8.86
CA SER A 144 -7.18 16.47 -10.14
C SER A 144 -6.17 17.62 -10.08
N GLN A 145 -6.42 18.65 -9.27
CA GLN A 145 -5.55 19.83 -9.16
C GLN A 145 -4.26 19.50 -8.42
N TYR A 146 -4.37 18.82 -7.28
CA TYR A 146 -3.22 18.38 -6.49
C TYR A 146 -2.44 17.27 -7.21
N ARG A 147 -3.14 16.34 -7.86
CA ARG A 147 -2.49 15.32 -8.70
C ARG A 147 -1.68 15.97 -9.82
N MET A 148 -2.24 16.96 -10.51
CA MET A 148 -1.53 17.67 -11.59
C MET A 148 -0.37 18.51 -11.06
N PHE A 149 -0.48 19.07 -9.86
CA PHE A 149 0.61 19.79 -9.19
C PHE A 149 1.81 18.88 -8.89
N LEU A 150 1.57 17.65 -8.42
CA LEU A 150 2.64 16.69 -8.11
C LEU A 150 3.20 15.99 -9.35
N TRP A 151 2.37 15.76 -10.37
CA TRP A 151 2.67 14.96 -11.57
C TRP A 151 4.02 15.24 -12.27
N PRO A 152 4.50 16.50 -12.40
CA PRO A 152 5.79 16.78 -13.05
C PRO A 152 6.98 16.01 -12.46
N ASN A 153 6.93 15.66 -11.17
CA ASN A 153 7.97 14.89 -10.47
C ASN A 153 7.92 13.38 -10.75
N PHE A 154 6.83 12.90 -11.34
CA PHE A 154 6.56 11.48 -11.53
C PHE A 154 6.31 11.12 -13.00
N THR A 155 6.63 12.04 -13.93
CA THR A 155 6.53 11.76 -15.37
C THR A 155 7.59 10.74 -15.80
N PRO A 156 7.33 9.88 -16.81
CA PRO A 156 8.33 8.94 -17.32
C PRO A 156 9.67 9.59 -17.69
N ALA A 157 9.62 10.80 -18.25
CA ALA A 157 10.82 11.57 -18.60
C ALA A 157 11.61 12.03 -17.37
N HIS A 158 10.92 12.46 -16.29
CA HIS A 158 11.58 12.82 -15.04
C HIS A 158 12.21 11.59 -14.38
N ILE A 159 11.46 10.48 -14.29
CA ILE A 159 11.96 9.22 -13.73
C ILE A 159 13.22 8.76 -14.47
N THR A 160 13.16 8.60 -15.80
CA THR A 160 14.27 8.06 -16.59
C THR A 160 15.50 8.97 -16.65
N ARG A 161 15.32 10.30 -16.68
CA ARG A 161 16.45 11.23 -16.88
C ARG A 161 17.03 11.79 -15.59
N VAL A 162 16.23 11.87 -14.53
CA VAL A 162 16.62 12.54 -13.27
C VAL A 162 16.82 11.52 -12.16
N LEU A 163 15.87 10.60 -11.98
CA LEU A 163 15.91 9.67 -10.84
C LEU A 163 16.66 8.38 -11.16
N GLU A 164 16.51 7.82 -12.36
CA GLU A 164 17.08 6.52 -12.74
C GLU A 164 18.60 6.43 -12.51
N PRO A 165 19.44 7.44 -12.84
CA PRO A 165 20.88 7.36 -12.57
C PRO A 165 21.17 7.13 -11.08
N ARG A 166 20.54 7.92 -10.20
CA ARG A 166 20.72 7.78 -8.75
C ARG A 166 20.13 6.47 -8.22
N ILE A 167 18.98 6.04 -8.75
CA ILE A 167 18.38 4.75 -8.41
C ILE A 167 19.36 3.61 -8.74
N ARG A 168 19.98 3.63 -9.92
CA ARG A 168 20.95 2.62 -10.34
C ARG A 168 22.20 2.61 -9.45
N GLU A 169 22.71 3.77 -9.06
CA GLU A 169 23.83 3.87 -8.11
C GLU A 169 23.49 3.22 -6.77
N VAL A 170 22.35 3.58 -6.17
CA VAL A 170 21.92 3.03 -4.87
C VAL A 170 21.71 1.51 -4.96
N VAL A 171 21.09 1.01 -6.04
CA VAL A 171 20.91 -0.43 -6.26
C VAL A 171 22.26 -1.13 -6.39
N ALA A 172 23.21 -0.57 -7.14
CA ALA A 172 24.54 -1.15 -7.30
C ALA A 172 25.29 -1.23 -5.95
N GLU A 173 25.29 -0.15 -5.17
CA GLU A 173 25.89 -0.12 -3.83
C GLU A 173 25.28 -1.20 -2.91
N MET A 174 23.96 -1.36 -2.93
CA MET A 174 23.27 -2.36 -2.11
C MET A 174 23.56 -3.79 -2.59
N ILE A 175 23.66 -4.02 -3.90
CA ILE A 175 23.99 -5.33 -4.48
C ILE A 175 25.41 -5.75 -4.10
N GLU A 176 26.40 -4.86 -4.16
CA GLU A 176 27.79 -5.19 -3.79
C GLU A 176 27.88 -5.69 -2.34
N VAL A 177 27.21 -5.02 -1.40
CA VAL A 177 27.14 -5.43 0.02
C VAL A 177 26.55 -6.84 0.17
N CYS A 178 25.54 -7.18 -0.61
CA CYS A 178 24.90 -8.49 -0.58
C CYS A 178 25.78 -9.57 -1.26
N ALA A 179 26.43 -9.23 -2.36
CA ALA A 179 27.29 -10.13 -3.12
C ALA A 179 28.50 -10.60 -2.30
N ASP A 180 29.12 -9.70 -1.54
CA ASP A 180 30.25 -10.02 -0.66
C ASP A 180 29.91 -11.03 0.44
N ARG A 181 28.65 -11.04 0.91
CA ARG A 181 28.16 -11.98 1.93
C ARG A 181 27.78 -13.34 1.35
N GLY A 182 27.38 -13.40 0.07
CA GLY A 182 26.88 -14.60 -0.59
C GLY A 182 25.43 -14.99 -0.20
N GLU A 183 24.82 -14.26 0.73
CA GLU A 183 23.44 -14.41 1.19
C GLU A 183 22.85 -13.04 1.55
N VAL A 184 21.52 -12.92 1.49
CA VAL A 184 20.79 -11.68 1.80
C VAL A 184 19.37 -12.01 2.28
N ASP A 185 18.91 -11.33 3.33
CA ASP A 185 17.47 -11.24 3.58
C ASP A 185 16.88 -10.20 2.63
N MET A 186 16.30 -10.67 1.53
CA MET A 186 15.79 -9.77 0.49
C MET A 186 14.71 -8.81 1.01
N ALA A 187 13.91 -9.22 1.99
CA ALA A 187 12.87 -8.36 2.56
C ALA A 187 13.50 -7.33 3.52
N TRP A 188 14.32 -7.80 4.45
CA TRP A 188 14.83 -6.97 5.55
C TRP A 188 16.05 -6.12 5.17
N ASP A 189 17.03 -6.71 4.49
CA ASP A 189 18.31 -6.06 4.18
C ASP A 189 18.24 -5.20 2.91
N PHE A 190 17.35 -5.55 1.97
CA PHE A 190 17.26 -4.87 0.67
C PHE A 190 15.93 -4.13 0.49
N ALA A 191 14.80 -4.84 0.45
CA ALA A 191 13.54 -4.28 -0.01
C ALA A 191 12.99 -3.20 0.93
N ARG A 192 13.12 -3.34 2.25
CA ARG A 192 12.72 -2.27 3.19
C ARG A 192 13.62 -1.03 3.12
N VAL A 193 14.88 -1.19 2.71
CA VAL A 193 15.90 -0.13 2.73
C VAL A 193 15.84 0.71 1.46
N PHE A 194 15.71 0.05 0.30
CA PHE A 194 15.86 0.69 -1.01
C PHE A 194 14.87 1.86 -1.25
N PRO A 195 13.54 1.68 -1.07
CA PRO A 195 12.58 2.74 -1.35
C PRO A 195 12.80 3.98 -0.48
N VAL A 196 13.14 3.78 0.80
CA VAL A 196 13.36 4.87 1.75
C VAL A 196 14.56 5.72 1.33
N ARG A 197 15.67 5.10 0.88
CA ARG A 197 16.84 5.82 0.36
C ARG A 197 16.49 6.70 -0.84
N ILE A 198 15.70 6.18 -1.78
CA ILE A 198 15.30 6.92 -2.98
C ILE A 198 14.33 8.05 -2.59
N PHE A 199 13.35 7.74 -1.75
CA PHE A 199 12.31 8.66 -1.34
C PHE A 199 12.85 9.85 -0.52
N MET A 200 13.77 9.60 0.41
CA MET A 200 14.43 10.67 1.19
C MET A 200 15.14 11.67 0.27
N GLY A 201 15.88 11.18 -0.74
CA GLY A 201 16.54 12.03 -1.73
C GLY A 201 15.57 12.82 -2.61
N LEU A 202 14.41 12.26 -2.97
CA LEU A 202 13.37 12.97 -3.72
C LEU A 202 12.77 14.13 -2.91
N MET A 203 12.51 13.89 -1.62
CA MET A 203 11.89 14.86 -0.73
C MET A 203 12.88 15.90 -0.17
N GLY A 204 14.18 15.61 -0.23
CA GLY A 204 15.25 16.41 0.37
C GLY A 204 15.40 16.17 1.88
N PHE A 205 14.91 15.04 2.39
CA PHE A 205 15.02 14.72 3.81
C PHE A 205 16.49 14.42 4.18
N PRO A 206 16.91 14.77 5.41
CA PRO A 206 18.27 14.52 5.88
C PRO A 206 18.52 13.02 6.07
N ASP A 207 19.65 12.52 5.55
CA ASP A 207 20.02 11.09 5.58
C ASP A 207 20.09 10.53 7.01
N GLU A 208 20.40 11.36 8.01
CA GLU A 208 20.47 10.94 9.41
C GLU A 208 19.12 10.51 9.98
N LYS A 209 18.00 10.79 9.29
CA LYS A 209 16.65 10.36 9.69
C LYS A 209 16.26 8.98 9.20
N PHE A 210 17.15 8.32 8.46
CA PHE A 210 16.85 7.05 7.79
C PHE A 210 16.33 5.98 8.76
N ASP A 211 17.03 5.76 9.88
CA ASP A 211 16.66 4.73 10.85
C ASP A 211 15.35 5.07 11.57
N GLU A 212 15.14 6.34 11.96
CA GLU A 212 13.88 6.74 12.58
C GLU A 212 12.70 6.63 11.62
N PHE A 213 12.88 6.91 10.32
CA PHE A 213 11.81 6.76 9.34
C PHE A 213 11.38 5.30 9.19
N LEU A 214 12.33 4.36 9.14
CA LEU A 214 12.03 2.94 9.14
C LEU A 214 11.31 2.51 10.43
N GLU A 215 11.72 3.02 11.58
CA GLU A 215 11.06 2.70 12.85
C GLU A 215 9.63 3.27 12.91
N TRP A 216 9.42 4.51 12.49
CA TRP A 216 8.11 5.15 12.53
C TRP A 216 7.14 4.48 11.57
N GLU A 217 7.57 4.18 10.34
CA GLU A 217 6.75 3.46 9.37
C GLU A 217 6.37 2.07 9.88
N TRP A 218 7.35 1.29 10.35
CA TRP A 218 7.08 -0.03 10.92
C TRP A 218 6.09 0.03 12.06
N ASN A 219 6.21 1.01 12.95
CA ASN A 219 5.29 1.15 14.06
C ASN A 219 3.88 1.57 13.61
N ILE A 220 3.76 2.32 12.53
CA ILE A 220 2.47 2.74 11.96
C ILE A 220 1.77 1.58 11.23
N LEU A 221 2.51 0.79 10.44
CA LEU A 221 1.92 -0.19 9.53
C LEU A 221 1.97 -1.63 10.05
N HIS A 222 2.94 -1.98 10.90
CA HIS A 222 3.29 -3.37 11.20
C HIS A 222 3.32 -3.73 12.69
N SER A 223 3.36 -2.77 13.61
CA SER A 223 3.52 -3.08 15.05
C SER A 223 2.34 -3.84 15.68
N GLY A 224 1.12 -3.59 15.20
CA GLY A 224 -0.11 -4.03 15.87
C GLY A 224 -0.30 -3.43 17.28
N ASP A 225 0.50 -2.44 17.66
CA ASP A 225 0.53 -1.82 18.99
C ASP A 225 0.09 -0.36 18.87
N PHE A 226 -1.07 -0.06 19.45
CA PHE A 226 -1.69 1.26 19.32
C PHE A 226 -0.85 2.38 19.96
N GLU A 227 -0.16 2.11 21.07
CA GLU A 227 0.68 3.12 21.73
C GLU A 227 1.90 3.44 20.88
N LYS A 228 2.56 2.42 20.32
CA LYS A 228 3.69 2.60 19.41
C LYS A 228 3.28 3.31 18.13
N MET A 229 2.11 2.98 17.58
CA MET A 229 1.54 3.64 16.42
C MET A 229 1.32 5.13 16.68
N GLN A 230 0.67 5.49 17.79
CA GLN A 230 0.47 6.89 18.17
C GLN A 230 1.78 7.64 18.43
N TRP A 231 2.75 6.99 19.07
CA TRP A 231 4.09 7.55 19.26
C TRP A 231 4.77 7.84 17.93
N ALA A 232 4.78 6.90 17.00
CA ALA A 232 5.38 7.07 15.69
C ALA A 232 4.72 8.20 14.91
N LEU A 233 3.38 8.24 14.87
CA LEU A 233 2.59 9.32 14.24
C LEU A 233 2.97 10.70 14.80
N ARG A 234 3.09 10.84 16.12
CA ARG A 234 3.48 12.13 16.74
C ARG A 234 4.89 12.54 16.35
N ASN A 235 5.85 11.62 16.32
CA ASN A 235 7.24 11.91 16.00
C ASN A 235 7.42 12.30 14.53
N VAL A 236 6.87 11.51 13.60
CA VAL A 236 6.97 11.82 12.18
C VAL A 236 6.29 13.14 11.85
N LEU A 237 5.09 13.42 12.37
CA LEU A 237 4.41 14.67 12.11
C LEU A 237 5.09 15.87 12.76
N GLY A 238 5.71 15.69 13.93
CA GLY A 238 6.59 16.69 14.54
C GLY A 238 7.79 17.02 13.65
N PHE A 239 8.46 16.00 13.11
CA PHE A 239 9.55 16.15 12.16
C PHE A 239 9.10 16.87 10.88
N LEU A 240 8.03 16.41 10.23
CA LEU A 240 7.54 16.97 8.97
C LEU A 240 7.19 18.45 9.10
N ARG A 241 6.54 18.86 10.20
CA ARG A 241 6.24 20.28 10.49
C ARG A 241 7.52 21.10 10.64
N GLY A 242 8.49 20.61 11.41
CA GLY A 242 9.78 21.28 11.57
C GLY A 242 10.51 21.43 10.24
N PHE A 243 10.47 20.41 9.40
CA PHE A 243 11.09 20.41 8.08
C PHE A 243 10.37 21.34 7.09
N ILE A 244 9.04 21.40 7.13
CA ILE A 244 8.25 22.38 6.36
C ILE A 244 8.66 23.80 6.74
N GLU A 245 8.77 24.11 8.03
CA GLU A 245 9.23 25.43 8.51
C GLU A 245 10.67 25.75 8.09
N GLU A 246 11.54 24.73 8.05
CA GLU A 246 12.91 24.86 7.54
C GLU A 246 12.88 25.24 6.05
N LYS A 247 12.12 24.53 5.22
CA LYS A 247 12.00 24.83 3.78
C LYS A 247 11.29 26.13 3.46
N ARG A 248 10.44 26.65 4.37
CA ARG A 248 9.89 28.02 4.26
C ARG A 248 11.00 29.07 4.35
N LYS A 249 11.98 28.85 5.22
CA LYS A 249 13.08 29.79 5.49
C LYS A 249 14.25 29.62 4.51
N ASN A 250 14.58 28.37 4.18
CA ASN A 250 15.67 28.01 3.29
C ASN A 250 15.15 27.13 2.14
N PRO A 251 14.60 27.74 1.07
CA PRO A 251 14.12 26.99 -0.08
C PRO A 251 15.27 26.26 -0.80
N ASP A 252 14.96 25.10 -1.36
CA ASP A 252 15.89 24.30 -2.16
C ASP A 252 15.18 23.68 -3.37
N GLY A 253 15.88 22.81 -4.10
CA GLY A 253 15.36 22.19 -5.32
C GLY A 253 14.47 20.96 -5.10
N PHE A 254 14.30 20.49 -3.86
CA PHE A 254 13.66 19.22 -3.58
C PHE A 254 12.13 19.32 -3.52
N LEU A 255 11.46 18.16 -3.60
CA LEU A 255 10.00 18.12 -3.72
C LEU A 255 9.29 18.78 -2.55
N THR A 256 9.80 18.64 -1.31
CA THR A 256 9.18 19.30 -0.16
C THR A 256 9.21 20.82 -0.29
N SER A 257 10.32 21.41 -0.74
CA SER A 257 10.40 22.87 -0.95
C SER A 257 9.42 23.31 -2.05
N ARG A 258 9.30 22.52 -3.13
CA ARG A 258 8.33 22.79 -4.19
C ARG A 258 6.88 22.73 -3.70
N ILE A 259 6.55 21.82 -2.79
CA ILE A 259 5.24 21.77 -2.13
C ILE A 259 5.04 23.00 -1.25
N VAL A 260 6.01 23.31 -0.38
CA VAL A 260 5.93 24.43 0.57
C VAL A 260 5.71 25.78 -0.12
N HIS A 261 6.35 25.99 -1.27
CA HIS A 261 6.25 27.23 -2.07
C HIS A 261 5.30 27.10 -3.26
N GLY A 262 4.53 26.01 -3.31
CA GLY A 262 3.64 25.70 -4.41
C GLY A 262 2.41 26.59 -4.48
N GLU A 263 1.89 26.75 -5.70
CA GLU A 263 0.63 27.43 -5.97
C GLU A 263 -0.28 26.57 -6.83
N ILE A 264 -1.57 26.55 -6.49
CA ILE A 264 -2.62 25.89 -7.27
C ILE A 264 -3.68 26.95 -7.60
N LYS A 265 -4.03 27.10 -8.88
CA LYS A 265 -5.01 28.10 -9.35
C LYS A 265 -4.69 29.54 -8.89
N GLY A 266 -3.41 29.90 -8.83
CA GLY A 266 -2.96 31.24 -8.45
C GLY A 266 -3.12 31.56 -6.96
N ARG A 267 -3.42 30.57 -6.11
CA ARG A 267 -3.32 30.71 -4.65
C ARG A 267 -2.18 29.87 -4.11
N LYS A 268 -1.56 30.38 -3.05
CA LYS A 268 -0.66 29.58 -2.23
C LYS A 268 -1.40 28.43 -1.58
N LEU A 269 -0.67 27.35 -1.36
CA LEU A 269 -1.15 26.21 -0.59
C LEU A 269 -1.33 26.59 0.88
N THR A 270 -2.34 26.02 1.52
CA THR A 270 -2.56 26.17 2.97
C THR A 270 -1.63 25.26 3.75
N ASP A 271 -1.49 25.50 5.06
CA ASP A 271 -0.69 24.64 5.93
C ASP A 271 -1.17 23.19 5.89
N ASP A 272 -2.49 22.96 5.93
CA ASP A 272 -3.10 21.63 5.85
C ASP A 272 -2.83 20.93 4.51
N GLU A 273 -2.79 21.68 3.41
CA GLU A 273 -2.46 21.12 2.09
C GLU A 273 -0.99 20.74 1.99
N ILE A 274 -0.09 21.57 2.54
CA ILE A 274 1.35 21.31 2.55
C ILE A 274 1.67 20.09 3.40
N ILE A 275 1.18 20.04 4.65
CA ILE A 275 1.41 18.88 5.51
C ILE A 275 0.71 17.63 4.97
N GLY A 276 -0.51 17.76 4.43
CA GLY A 276 -1.25 16.65 3.85
C GLY A 276 -0.55 15.99 2.67
N MET A 277 0.04 16.77 1.76
CA MET A 277 0.85 16.25 0.64
C MET A 277 2.17 15.66 1.11
N THR A 278 2.86 16.33 2.04
CA THR A 278 4.15 15.86 2.57
C THR A 278 3.98 14.54 3.35
N TRP A 279 2.92 14.46 4.15
CA TRP A 279 2.50 13.26 4.88
C TRP A 279 2.15 12.11 3.94
N PHE A 280 1.30 12.35 2.94
CA PHE A 280 0.90 11.34 1.96
C PHE A 280 2.13 10.75 1.25
N LEU A 281 3.04 11.61 0.79
CA LEU A 281 4.26 11.16 0.12
C LEU A 281 5.16 10.37 1.07
N TRP A 282 5.30 10.81 2.32
CA TRP A 282 6.09 10.09 3.33
C TRP A 282 5.53 8.71 3.65
N LEU A 283 4.21 8.57 3.80
CA LEU A 283 3.63 7.25 4.09
C LEU A 283 3.65 6.34 2.85
N GLY A 284 3.32 6.89 1.68
CA GLY A 284 3.19 6.10 0.44
C GLY A 284 4.53 5.64 -0.15
N GLY A 285 5.61 6.37 0.09
CA GLY A 285 6.92 6.14 -0.53
C GLY A 285 7.77 5.01 0.06
N LEU A 286 7.29 4.35 1.13
CA LEU A 286 8.10 3.44 1.95
C LEU A 286 7.70 1.98 1.71
N ASP A 287 6.57 1.56 2.26
CA ASP A 287 6.21 0.13 2.38
C ASP A 287 5.80 -0.53 1.05
N THR A 288 5.05 0.18 0.21
CA THR A 288 4.45 -0.43 -1.01
C THR A 288 5.49 -1.01 -1.96
N VAL A 289 6.55 -0.25 -2.24
CA VAL A 289 7.65 -0.68 -3.11
C VAL A 289 8.47 -1.78 -2.44
N ALA A 290 8.66 -1.72 -1.12
CA ALA A 290 9.35 -2.77 -0.36
C ALA A 290 8.63 -4.12 -0.48
N ALA A 291 7.31 -4.14 -0.24
CA ALA A 291 6.49 -5.33 -0.37
C ALA A 291 6.50 -5.88 -1.81
N THR A 292 6.37 -5.01 -2.81
CA THR A 292 6.42 -5.43 -4.23
C THR A 292 7.76 -6.07 -4.59
N ILE A 293 8.89 -5.44 -4.23
CA ILE A 293 10.22 -5.99 -4.52
C ILE A 293 10.41 -7.33 -3.79
N ALA A 294 10.03 -7.40 -2.51
CA ALA A 294 10.13 -8.65 -1.75
C ALA A 294 9.34 -9.79 -2.42
N GLN A 295 8.12 -9.52 -2.90
CA GLN A 295 7.30 -10.52 -3.60
C GLN A 295 7.88 -10.95 -4.95
N MET A 296 8.38 -10.00 -5.74
CA MET A 296 9.06 -10.28 -7.03
C MET A 296 10.24 -11.22 -6.85
N PHE A 297 11.13 -10.89 -5.89
CA PHE A 297 12.32 -11.69 -5.64
C PHE A 297 12.01 -13.02 -4.97
N ARG A 298 10.99 -13.07 -4.10
CA ARG A 298 10.46 -14.33 -3.56
C ARG A 298 9.97 -15.25 -4.69
N ARG A 299 9.24 -14.72 -5.68
CA ARG A 299 8.79 -15.50 -6.84
C ARG A 299 9.97 -16.03 -7.65
N MET A 300 10.95 -15.18 -7.94
CA MET A 300 12.15 -15.59 -8.66
C MET A 300 12.97 -16.64 -7.88
N ALA A 301 13.05 -16.54 -6.56
CA ALA A 301 13.75 -17.50 -5.71
C ALA A 301 13.05 -18.87 -5.64
N LEU A 302 11.71 -18.90 -5.71
CA LEU A 302 10.90 -20.12 -5.75
C LEU A 302 10.76 -20.70 -7.17
N GLN A 303 11.05 -19.92 -8.22
CA GLN A 303 11.04 -20.33 -9.62
C GLN A 303 12.33 -19.90 -10.36
N PRO A 304 13.44 -20.62 -10.18
CA PRO A 304 14.75 -20.26 -10.75
C PRO A 304 14.77 -20.16 -12.29
N GLU A 305 13.84 -20.81 -12.99
CA GLU A 305 13.65 -20.67 -14.43
C GLU A 305 13.35 -19.21 -14.85
N LEU A 306 12.65 -18.43 -14.01
CA LEU A 306 12.40 -17.02 -14.26
C LEU A 306 13.70 -16.21 -14.22
N GLN A 307 14.60 -16.52 -13.29
CA GLN A 307 15.90 -15.86 -13.21
C GLN A 307 16.75 -16.13 -14.45
N THR A 308 16.66 -17.33 -15.01
CA THR A 308 17.39 -17.70 -16.24
C THR A 308 16.79 -16.99 -17.44
N MET A 309 15.46 -17.04 -17.58
CA MET A 309 14.74 -16.36 -18.68
C MET A 309 15.02 -14.85 -18.73
N ILE A 310 14.99 -14.17 -17.58
CA ILE A 310 15.23 -12.71 -17.50
C ILE A 310 16.71 -12.37 -17.78
N ARG A 311 17.66 -13.17 -17.28
CA ARG A 311 19.10 -12.95 -17.54
C ARG A 311 19.46 -13.17 -19.00
N ASP A 312 18.88 -14.19 -19.62
CA ASP A 312 19.16 -14.54 -21.01
C ASP A 312 18.46 -13.58 -22.00
N ASN A 313 17.40 -12.89 -21.57
CA ASN A 313 16.63 -11.96 -22.40
C ASN A 313 16.34 -10.62 -21.68
N PRO A 314 17.33 -9.74 -21.44
CA PRO A 314 17.15 -8.51 -20.65
C PRO A 314 16.08 -7.55 -21.20
N ASP A 315 15.79 -7.59 -22.50
CA ASP A 315 14.73 -6.78 -23.11
C ASP A 315 13.33 -7.10 -22.56
N CYS A 316 13.15 -8.27 -21.91
CA CYS A 316 11.87 -8.65 -21.31
C CYS A 316 11.64 -8.03 -19.92
N ILE A 317 12.64 -7.39 -19.30
CA ILE A 317 12.56 -6.92 -17.90
C ILE A 317 11.32 -6.05 -17.66
N ASN A 318 11.01 -5.10 -18.54
CA ASN A 318 9.83 -4.25 -18.39
C ASN A 318 8.53 -5.06 -18.41
N GLY A 319 8.41 -6.03 -19.31
CA GLY A 319 7.25 -6.92 -19.37
C GLY A 319 7.16 -7.86 -18.16
N ALA A 320 8.31 -8.32 -17.66
CA ALA A 320 8.36 -9.14 -16.44
C ALA A 320 7.89 -8.34 -15.22
N VAL A 321 8.29 -7.06 -15.09
CA VAL A 321 7.83 -6.17 -14.02
C VAL A 321 6.31 -6.02 -14.06
N GLU A 322 5.72 -5.75 -15.22
CA GLU A 322 4.26 -5.66 -15.36
C GLU A 322 3.55 -6.97 -14.95
N GLU A 323 4.10 -8.12 -15.34
CA GLU A 323 3.51 -9.42 -14.99
C GLU A 323 3.64 -9.74 -13.49
N PHE A 324 4.74 -9.35 -12.85
CA PHE A 324 4.86 -9.44 -11.39
C PHE A 324 3.85 -8.53 -10.68
N LEU A 325 3.68 -7.28 -11.14
CA LEU A 325 2.68 -6.37 -10.58
C LEU A 325 1.26 -6.93 -10.72
N ARG A 326 0.95 -7.58 -11.86
CA ARG A 326 -0.35 -8.21 -12.11
C ARG A 326 -0.60 -9.43 -11.22
N THR A 327 0.41 -10.26 -11.01
CA THR A 327 0.27 -11.55 -10.31
C THR A 327 0.49 -11.45 -8.80
N GLN A 328 1.12 -10.38 -8.32
CA GLN A 328 1.47 -10.21 -6.92
C GLN A 328 0.99 -8.86 -6.34
N PRO A 329 -0.32 -8.55 -6.42
CA PRO A 329 -0.85 -7.29 -5.94
C PRO A 329 -0.75 -7.19 -4.41
N ILE A 330 -0.04 -6.19 -3.91
CA ILE A 330 0.20 -6.01 -2.46
C ILE A 330 -0.85 -5.15 -1.76
N LEU A 331 -1.75 -4.48 -2.51
CA LEU A 331 -2.71 -3.54 -1.95
C LEU A 331 -4.16 -4.03 -2.05
N SER A 332 -4.89 -3.80 -0.98
CA SER A 332 -6.35 -3.76 -0.94
C SER A 332 -6.75 -2.44 -0.31
N SER A 333 -7.59 -1.65 -0.99
CA SER A 333 -8.07 -0.36 -0.48
C SER A 333 -9.59 -0.27 -0.59
N GLY A 334 -10.19 0.49 0.32
CA GLY A 334 -11.63 0.69 0.38
C GLY A 334 -12.07 2.00 -0.25
N ARG A 335 -13.39 2.13 -0.42
CA ARG A 335 -14.08 3.40 -0.67
C ARG A 335 -15.29 3.48 0.23
N ARG A 336 -15.75 4.70 0.49
CA ARG A 336 -16.98 4.95 1.22
C ARG A 336 -18.12 5.25 0.25
N ALA A 337 -19.19 4.47 0.31
CA ALA A 337 -20.43 4.82 -0.38
C ALA A 337 -20.97 6.17 0.14
N THR A 338 -21.25 7.12 -0.77
CA THR A 338 -21.65 8.49 -0.42
C THR A 338 -23.15 8.67 -0.26
N LYS A 339 -23.93 7.75 -0.86
CA LYS A 339 -25.39 7.70 -0.85
C LYS A 339 -25.85 6.24 -0.94
N GLY A 340 -27.08 5.95 -0.53
CA GLY A 340 -27.70 4.64 -0.76
C GLY A 340 -28.05 4.46 -2.24
N PHE A 341 -27.79 3.28 -2.78
CA PHE A 341 -28.17 2.89 -4.14
C PHE A 341 -28.32 1.38 -4.23
N GLU A 342 -29.14 0.90 -5.16
CA GLU A 342 -29.23 -0.54 -5.37
C GLU A 342 -28.07 -1.08 -6.21
N TRP A 343 -27.50 -2.20 -5.77
CA TRP A 343 -26.46 -2.92 -6.50
C TRP A 343 -26.56 -4.41 -6.24
N HIS A 344 -26.63 -5.22 -7.31
CA HIS A 344 -26.83 -6.67 -7.22
C HIS A 344 -28.06 -7.08 -6.39
N GLY A 345 -29.11 -6.25 -6.40
CA GLY A 345 -30.34 -6.46 -5.64
C GLY A 345 -30.22 -6.20 -4.13
N LEU A 346 -29.15 -5.53 -3.70
CA LEU A 346 -28.93 -5.07 -2.32
C LEU A 346 -28.98 -3.55 -2.26
N GLN A 347 -29.32 -2.99 -1.09
CA GLN A 347 -29.46 -1.56 -0.82
C GLN A 347 -28.26 -0.96 -0.10
#